data_AF-A0A1H4V1B5-F1
#
_entry.id   AF-A0A1H4V1B5-F1
#
_cell.length_a   1.000
_cell.length_b   1.000
_cell.length_c   1.000
_cell.angle_alpha   90.00
_cell.angle_beta   90.00
_cell.angle_gamma   90.00
#
_symmetry.space_group_name_H-M   'P 1'
#
loop_
_entity.id
_entity.type
_entity.pdbx_description
1 polymer ?
#
loop_
_entity_poly.entity_id
_entity_poly.type
_entity_poly.pdbx_seq_one_letter_code
_entity_poly.pdbx_strand_id
1 'polypeptide(L)'
;MKLDRTTVIAGIKIKLIRDAIREMARHDMGDGGWTACSLANHMGISPTHAEWLSEVLVEQKILERKPPPSWDKDPASRTRYALGEHGTRFMLTRMLKRIDRAKVDGIIAELLKRVTRINADSNLCYFVNEIRLFGSATNGNAGSFGDVDIAYDLGRRKRPPEYKGWHDWSRERWELAGRSNLNFLQELYYAEHEVLQLLKARNQYLSVHNFDDLVGIGADSVRLFILPEGQIESEDGVSGERLHRMRMASARERAEKKEQQGDKKKLVTVTTERSPEQIKRQMITAVQSLAFDLIRAIDEPSPSEALAQSIAVAHQRIKDYRELKVPVHIPDILRDTLSIDIIEQKSERDTFVFSEDRERMAQDGTDKAAAAHKQVTHAVLERLTHRSAIKATNGLYIGAWFGIMSHEARRAQL
;
A
#
# COMPACT_ATOMS: atom_id res chain seq x y z
N MET A 1 -11.54 11.84 -1.45
CA MET A 1 -11.32 10.83 -2.50
C MET A 1 -12.47 9.83 -2.46
N LYS A 2 -13.10 9.57 -3.60
CA LYS A 2 -14.17 8.56 -3.71
C LYS A 2 -13.51 7.27 -4.21
N LEU A 3 -13.27 6.32 -3.30
CA LEU A 3 -12.76 5.01 -3.66
C LEU A 3 -13.88 3.98 -3.60
N ASP A 4 -14.11 3.28 -4.70
CA ASP A 4 -14.98 2.11 -4.72
C ASP A 4 -14.14 0.87 -4.38
N ARG A 5 -14.65 -0.05 -3.55
CA ARG A 5 -13.99 -1.33 -3.25
C ARG A 5 -13.79 -2.20 -4.48
N THR A 6 -14.63 -2.00 -5.50
CA THR A 6 -14.56 -2.75 -6.76
C THR A 6 -13.47 -2.23 -7.70
N THR A 7 -12.91 -1.04 -7.43
CA THR A 7 -11.87 -0.45 -8.28
C THR A 7 -10.66 -1.38 -8.38
N VAL A 8 -10.21 -1.58 -9.61
CA VAL A 8 -9.01 -2.34 -9.95
C VAL A 8 -8.01 -1.35 -10.53
N ILE A 9 -6.78 -1.36 -10.01
CA ILE A 9 -5.67 -0.54 -10.51
C ILE A 9 -4.55 -1.51 -10.85
N ALA A 10 -4.02 -1.41 -12.08
CA ALA A 10 -2.99 -2.30 -12.59
C ALA A 10 -3.36 -3.80 -12.41
N GLY A 11 -4.61 -4.18 -12.70
CA GLY A 11 -5.10 -5.55 -12.50
C GLY A 11 -5.23 -6.02 -11.03
N ILE A 12 -4.96 -5.16 -10.04
CA ILE A 12 -5.03 -5.49 -8.61
C ILE A 12 -6.18 -4.73 -7.94
N LYS A 13 -6.95 -5.43 -7.10
CA LYS A 13 -8.05 -4.83 -6.32
C LYS A 13 -7.50 -3.73 -5.40
N ILE A 14 -8.15 -2.56 -5.41
CA ILE A 14 -7.71 -1.37 -4.67
C ILE A 14 -7.51 -1.59 -3.16
N LYS A 15 -8.29 -2.52 -2.56
CA LYS A 15 -8.14 -2.87 -1.15
C LYS A 15 -6.78 -3.48 -0.85
N LEU A 16 -6.30 -4.39 -1.70
CA LEU A 16 -4.98 -5.03 -1.54
C LEU A 16 -3.87 -4.00 -1.69
N ILE A 17 -4.00 -3.10 -2.66
CA ILE A 17 -3.05 -1.99 -2.87
C ILE A 17 -2.99 -1.10 -1.62
N ARG A 18 -4.15 -0.68 -1.07
CA ARG A 18 -4.22 0.14 0.14
C ARG A 18 -3.58 -0.54 1.34
N ASP A 19 -3.90 -1.81 1.56
CA ASP A 19 -3.36 -2.54 2.70
C ASP A 19 -1.83 -2.72 2.58
N ALA A 20 -1.32 -2.99 1.36
CA ALA A 20 0.11 -3.04 1.08
C ALA A 20 0.81 -1.69 1.32
N ILE A 21 0.31 -0.58 0.75
CA ILE A 21 0.89 0.75 0.98
C ILE A 21 0.88 1.12 2.47
N ARG A 22 -0.18 0.78 3.20
CA ARG A 22 -0.25 1.00 4.66
C ARG A 22 0.81 0.20 5.41
N GLU A 23 1.20 -0.97 4.93
CA GLU A 23 2.31 -1.73 5.51
C GLU A 23 3.65 -1.06 5.19
N MET A 24 3.87 -0.72 3.92
CA MET A 24 5.10 -0.06 3.48
C MET A 24 5.35 1.24 4.24
N ALA A 25 4.31 2.07 4.43
CA ALA A 25 4.41 3.32 5.17
C ALA A 25 4.67 3.14 6.67
N ARG A 26 4.25 2.03 7.29
CA ARG A 26 4.55 1.74 8.70
C ARG A 26 6.03 1.43 8.94
N HIS A 27 6.70 0.92 7.91
CA HIS A 27 8.12 0.59 7.95
C HIS A 27 9.02 1.67 7.34
N ASP A 28 8.45 2.81 6.94
CA ASP A 28 9.22 3.97 6.48
C ASP A 28 9.85 4.68 7.69
N MET A 29 10.98 4.14 8.14
CA MET A 29 11.78 4.58 9.31
C MET A 29 12.49 5.93 9.06
N GLY A 30 11.76 6.98 8.65
CA GLY A 30 12.29 8.35 8.58
C GLY A 30 12.35 8.98 7.18
N ASP A 31 11.25 8.91 6.43
CA ASP A 31 11.06 9.58 5.11
C ASP A 31 11.99 9.09 3.99
N GLY A 32 12.58 7.90 4.16
CA GLY A 32 13.47 7.31 3.16
C GLY A 32 12.71 6.70 1.98
N GLY A 33 11.41 6.43 2.15
CA GLY A 33 10.58 5.75 1.16
C GLY A 33 11.01 4.30 0.91
N TRP A 34 10.20 3.59 0.11
CA TRP A 34 10.43 2.19 -0.24
C TRP A 34 10.66 2.01 -1.74
N THR A 35 11.27 0.90 -2.14
CA THR A 35 11.51 0.59 -3.57
C THR A 35 10.35 -0.21 -4.17
N ALA A 36 10.23 -0.21 -5.50
CA ALA A 36 9.30 -1.08 -6.21
C ALA A 36 9.57 -2.57 -5.92
N CYS A 37 10.84 -2.99 -5.77
CA CYS A 37 11.19 -4.35 -5.36
C CYS A 37 10.63 -4.74 -3.98
N SER A 38 10.67 -3.80 -3.02
CA SER A 38 10.11 -4.05 -1.69
C SER A 38 8.59 -4.24 -1.75
N LEU A 39 7.91 -3.44 -2.58
CA LEU A 39 6.48 -3.58 -2.83
C LEU A 39 6.16 -4.91 -3.56
N ALA A 40 6.96 -5.26 -4.56
CA ALA A 40 6.85 -6.51 -5.32
C ALA A 40 6.91 -7.74 -4.39
N ASN A 41 7.92 -7.78 -3.51
CA ASN A 41 8.09 -8.85 -2.53
C ASN A 41 6.92 -8.92 -1.55
N HIS A 42 6.43 -7.77 -1.06
CA HIS A 42 5.30 -7.75 -0.13
C HIS A 42 3.99 -8.21 -0.77
N MET A 43 3.75 -7.83 -2.02
CA MET A 43 2.51 -8.15 -2.74
C MET A 43 2.55 -9.47 -3.50
N GLY A 44 3.72 -10.10 -3.65
CA GLY A 44 3.90 -11.33 -4.44
C GLY A 44 3.70 -11.10 -5.94
N ILE A 45 4.12 -9.95 -6.46
CA ILE A 45 4.01 -9.58 -7.90
C ILE A 45 5.41 -9.36 -8.49
N SER A 46 5.52 -9.31 -9.82
CA SER A 46 6.79 -9.06 -10.48
C SER A 46 7.30 -7.63 -10.22
N PRO A 47 8.64 -7.40 -10.22
CA PRO A 47 9.20 -6.05 -10.08
C PRO A 47 8.67 -5.04 -11.11
N THR A 48 8.50 -5.41 -12.38
CA THR A 48 7.90 -4.50 -13.39
C THR A 48 6.44 -4.21 -13.13
N HIS A 49 5.67 -5.18 -12.62
CA HIS A 49 4.28 -4.94 -12.23
C HIS A 49 4.22 -3.98 -11.02
N ALA A 50 5.10 -4.14 -10.04
CA ALA A 50 5.19 -3.22 -8.91
C ALA A 50 5.64 -1.81 -9.33
N GLU A 51 6.56 -1.69 -10.29
CA GLU A 51 6.94 -0.40 -10.88
C GLU A 51 5.73 0.25 -11.58
N TRP A 52 5.04 -0.49 -12.46
CA TRP A 52 3.84 0.01 -13.13
C TRP A 52 2.76 0.46 -12.14
N LEU A 53 2.46 -0.36 -11.13
CA LEU A 53 1.54 0.00 -10.05
C LEU A 53 1.98 1.28 -9.34
N SER A 54 3.25 1.40 -9.00
CA SER A 54 3.79 2.58 -8.31
C SER A 54 3.65 3.83 -9.15
N GLU A 55 3.92 3.75 -10.46
CA GLU A 55 3.77 4.88 -11.38
C GLU A 55 2.31 5.33 -11.53
N VAL A 56 1.37 4.40 -11.68
CA VAL A 56 -0.07 4.74 -11.71
C VAL A 56 -0.51 5.42 -10.42
N LEU A 57 0.03 5.01 -9.27
CA LEU A 57 -0.26 5.65 -7.98
C LEU A 57 0.42 7.01 -7.81
N VAL A 58 1.57 7.25 -8.45
CA VAL A 58 2.21 8.57 -8.53
C VAL A 58 1.36 9.53 -9.37
N GLU A 59 0.83 9.08 -10.51
CA GLU A 59 -0.09 9.87 -11.33
C GLU A 59 -1.34 10.29 -10.56
N GLN A 60 -1.84 9.40 -9.69
CA GLN A 60 -2.98 9.68 -8.81
C GLN A 60 -2.61 10.50 -7.56
N LYS A 61 -1.33 10.92 -7.43
CA LYS A 61 -0.76 11.62 -6.27
C LYS A 61 -0.92 10.87 -4.94
N ILE A 62 -1.17 9.56 -5.00
CA ILE A 62 -1.22 8.68 -3.82
C ILE A 62 0.20 8.43 -3.34
N LEU A 63 1.12 8.22 -4.29
CA LEU A 63 2.55 8.13 -4.04
C LEU A 63 3.28 9.34 -4.64
N GLU A 64 4.50 9.56 -4.19
CA GLU A 64 5.44 10.49 -4.81
C GLU A 64 6.80 9.81 -4.97
N ARG A 65 7.54 10.18 -6.02
CA ARG A 65 8.90 9.69 -6.22
C ARG A 65 9.85 10.44 -5.27
N LYS A 66 10.71 9.71 -4.57
CA LYS A 66 11.80 10.25 -3.77
C LYS A 66 13.14 9.86 -4.39
N PRO A 67 14.13 10.78 -4.36
CA PRO A 67 15.50 10.38 -4.63
C PRO A 67 15.97 9.41 -3.53
N PRO A 68 17.02 8.63 -3.79
CA PRO A 68 17.67 7.85 -2.74
C PRO A 68 18.12 8.78 -1.60
N PRO A 69 18.05 8.32 -0.34
CA PRO A 69 18.64 9.06 0.77
C PRO A 69 20.13 9.30 0.55
N SER A 70 20.67 10.41 1.05
CA SER A 70 22.10 10.75 0.91
C SER A 70 23.06 9.75 1.55
N TRP A 71 22.56 8.92 2.47
CA TRP A 71 23.31 7.84 3.11
C TRP A 71 23.28 6.52 2.32
N ASP A 72 22.45 6.42 1.28
CA ASP A 72 22.39 5.25 0.40
C ASP A 72 23.62 5.27 -0.51
N LYS A 73 24.61 4.43 -0.18
CA LYS A 73 25.91 4.37 -0.88
C LYS A 73 25.84 3.62 -2.21
N ASP A 74 24.68 3.11 -2.62
CA ASP A 74 24.52 2.47 -3.93
C ASP A 74 24.41 3.55 -5.03
N PRO A 75 25.43 3.71 -5.90
CA PRO A 75 25.41 4.69 -6.99
C PRO A 75 24.32 4.41 -8.03
N ALA A 76 23.66 3.24 -7.98
CA ALA A 76 22.56 2.86 -8.86
C ALA A 76 21.16 3.14 -8.27
N SER A 77 21.04 4.14 -7.39
CA SER A 77 19.86 5.00 -7.16
C SER A 77 18.53 4.41 -7.66
N ARG A 78 17.93 3.51 -6.87
CA ARG A 78 16.58 3.00 -7.16
C ARG A 78 15.58 4.10 -6.85
N THR A 79 14.67 4.38 -7.78
CA THR A 79 13.51 5.24 -7.49
C THR A 79 12.81 4.70 -6.26
N ARG A 80 12.70 5.56 -5.24
CA ARG A 80 11.93 5.25 -4.04
C ARG A 80 10.59 5.95 -4.13
N TYR A 81 9.61 5.39 -3.45
CA TYR A 81 8.26 5.91 -3.35
C TYR A 81 7.95 6.20 -1.90
N ALA A 82 7.27 7.32 -1.66
CA ALA A 82 6.72 7.69 -0.37
C ALA A 82 5.26 8.10 -0.56
N LEU A 83 4.54 8.35 0.54
CA LEU A 83 3.17 8.85 0.47
C LEU A 83 3.15 10.25 -0.16
N GLY A 84 2.38 10.40 -1.22
CA GLY A 84 2.14 11.70 -1.87
C GLY A 84 1.01 12.48 -1.18
N GLU A 85 0.62 13.58 -1.80
CA GLU A 85 -0.42 14.51 -1.34
C GLU A 85 -1.73 13.81 -0.90
N HIS A 86 -2.13 12.76 -1.62
CA HIS A 86 -3.36 12.01 -1.34
C HIS A 86 -3.11 10.68 -0.61
N GLY A 87 -1.84 10.33 -0.34
CA GLY A 87 -1.42 9.05 0.23
C GLY A 87 -2.00 8.76 1.62
N THR A 88 -1.89 9.72 2.54
CA THR A 88 -2.46 9.57 3.89
C THR A 88 -3.96 9.32 3.85
N ARG A 89 -4.68 10.07 2.99
CA ARG A 89 -6.12 9.88 2.81
C ARG A 89 -6.46 8.53 2.17
N PHE A 90 -5.64 8.06 1.22
CA PHE A 90 -5.78 6.74 0.62
C PHE A 90 -5.70 5.62 1.67
N MET A 91 -4.66 5.63 2.50
CA MET A 91 -4.46 4.61 3.55
C MET A 91 -5.58 4.59 4.58
N LEU A 92 -6.05 5.76 5.00
CA LEU A 92 -7.09 5.90 6.02
C LEU A 92 -8.50 5.58 5.50
N THR A 93 -8.69 5.55 4.18
CA THR A 93 -10.01 5.30 3.58
C THR A 93 -10.49 3.88 3.92
N ARG A 94 -11.58 3.77 4.70
CA ARG A 94 -12.18 2.47 5.11
C ARG A 94 -12.92 1.73 3.99
N MET A 95 -13.17 2.42 2.87
CA MET A 95 -13.89 1.93 1.68
C MET A 95 -15.28 1.35 2.02
N LEU A 96 -15.97 1.83 3.05
CA LEU A 96 -17.27 1.27 3.47
C LEU A 96 -18.35 1.50 2.40
N LYS A 97 -19.40 0.67 2.40
CA LYS A 97 -20.60 0.92 1.58
C LYS A 97 -21.16 2.28 1.99
N ARG A 98 -21.36 3.17 1.03
CA ARG A 98 -21.88 4.51 1.29
C ARG A 98 -23.27 4.44 1.95
N ILE A 99 -23.56 5.45 2.76
CA ILE A 99 -24.78 5.57 3.54
C ILE A 99 -25.56 6.82 3.11
N ASP A 100 -26.87 6.80 3.35
CA ASP A 100 -27.74 7.95 3.12
C ASP A 100 -27.69 8.95 4.28
N ARG A 101 -28.38 10.07 4.11
CA ARG A 101 -28.45 11.13 5.12
C ARG A 101 -29.15 10.66 6.40
N ALA A 102 -30.25 9.91 6.27
CA ALA A 102 -31.01 9.42 7.42
C ALA A 102 -30.14 8.57 8.37
N LYS A 103 -29.28 7.71 7.81
CA LYS A 103 -28.33 6.92 8.59
C LYS A 103 -27.24 7.77 9.23
N VAL A 104 -26.74 8.81 8.56
CA VAL A 104 -25.79 9.78 9.15
C VAL A 104 -26.42 10.48 10.36
N ASP A 105 -27.64 11.02 10.20
CA ASP A 105 -28.32 11.73 11.27
C ASP A 105 -28.62 10.81 12.46
N GLY A 106 -28.99 9.55 12.20
CA GLY A 106 -29.12 8.52 13.24
C GLY A 106 -27.81 8.23 14.00
N ILE A 107 -26.68 8.17 13.30
CA ILE A 107 -25.35 8.00 13.93
C ILE A 107 -25.02 9.20 14.84
N ILE A 108 -25.30 10.42 14.38
CA ILE A 108 -25.07 11.66 15.15
C ILE A 108 -25.96 11.71 16.38
N ALA A 109 -27.25 11.39 16.25
CA ALA A 109 -28.18 11.37 17.38
C ALA A 109 -27.75 10.37 18.45
N GLU A 110 -27.35 9.16 18.05
CA GLU A 110 -26.84 8.14 18.98
C GLU A 110 -25.49 8.53 19.60
N LEU A 111 -24.64 9.23 18.85
CA LEU A 111 -23.40 9.79 19.38
C LEU A 111 -23.68 10.78 20.51
N LEU A 112 -24.59 11.74 20.31
CA LEU A 112 -24.93 12.74 21.33
C LEU A 112 -25.55 12.10 22.58
N LYS A 113 -26.39 11.06 22.43
CA LYS A 113 -26.87 10.27 23.59
C LYS A 113 -25.73 9.65 24.38
N ARG A 114 -24.69 9.13 23.70
CA ARG A 114 -23.50 8.57 24.36
C ARG A 114 -22.69 9.65 25.07
N VAL A 115 -22.54 10.83 24.47
CA VAL A 115 -21.90 11.98 25.11
C VAL A 115 -22.58 12.33 26.43
N THR A 116 -23.92 12.41 26.45
CA THR A 116 -24.68 12.65 27.69
C THR A 116 -24.42 11.57 28.74
N ARG A 117 -24.43 10.29 28.36
CA ARG A 117 -24.16 9.16 29.27
C ARG A 117 -22.74 9.19 29.84
N ILE A 118 -21.74 9.44 28.99
CA ILE A 118 -20.33 9.56 29.39
C ILE A 118 -20.17 10.72 30.38
N ASN A 119 -20.77 11.87 30.08
CA ASN A 119 -20.66 13.05 30.93
C ASN A 119 -21.40 12.91 32.27
N ALA A 120 -22.45 12.08 32.32
CA ALA A 120 -23.16 11.75 33.55
C ALA A 120 -22.45 10.70 34.42
N ASP A 121 -21.57 9.87 33.86
CA ASP A 121 -20.84 8.85 34.62
C ASP A 121 -19.63 9.48 35.35
N SER A 122 -19.78 9.68 36.66
CA SER A 122 -18.74 10.23 37.53
C SER A 122 -17.54 9.30 37.74
N ASN A 123 -17.67 8.01 37.40
CA ASN A 123 -16.59 7.05 37.57
C ASN A 123 -15.54 7.16 36.46
N LEU A 124 -15.88 7.73 35.30
CA LEU A 124 -14.96 7.89 34.18
C LEU A 124 -13.97 9.01 34.47
N CYS A 125 -12.67 8.77 34.26
CA CYS A 125 -11.66 9.78 34.56
C CYS A 125 -11.66 10.98 33.58
N TYR A 126 -12.23 10.80 32.38
CA TYR A 126 -12.40 11.87 31.38
C TYR A 126 -13.88 12.17 31.14
N PHE A 127 -14.15 13.40 30.71
CA PHE A 127 -15.44 13.81 30.17
C PHE A 127 -15.28 14.36 28.76
N VAL A 128 -16.36 14.30 27.97
CA VAL A 128 -16.40 14.92 26.65
C VAL A 128 -16.65 16.42 26.83
N ASN A 129 -15.67 17.23 26.45
CA ASN A 129 -15.78 18.68 26.49
C ASN A 129 -16.48 19.23 25.24
N GLU A 130 -16.07 18.76 24.06
CA GLU A 130 -16.61 19.25 22.78
C GLU A 130 -16.65 18.14 21.73
N ILE A 131 -17.67 18.17 20.87
CA ILE A 131 -17.74 17.36 19.65
C ILE A 131 -18.00 18.29 18.46
N ARG A 132 -17.19 18.13 17.42
CA ARG A 132 -17.39 18.79 16.12
C ARG A 132 -17.56 17.77 15.01
N LEU A 133 -18.48 18.04 14.11
CA LEU A 133 -18.63 17.33 12.84
C LEU A 133 -17.75 18.02 11.79
N PHE A 134 -17.02 17.25 11.01
CA PHE A 134 -16.28 17.77 9.87
C PHE A 134 -16.36 16.82 8.67
N GLY A 135 -15.71 17.17 7.57
CA GLY A 135 -15.67 16.33 6.38
C GLY A 135 -17.00 16.26 5.64
N SER A 136 -17.28 15.14 4.97
CA SER A 136 -18.38 15.09 4.00
C SER A 136 -19.78 15.22 4.60
N ALA A 137 -19.94 14.90 5.89
CA ALA A 137 -21.22 14.91 6.59
C ALA A 137 -21.73 16.33 6.92
N THR A 138 -20.87 17.36 6.82
CA THR A 138 -21.28 18.77 7.01
C THR A 138 -22.10 19.31 5.84
N ASN A 139 -21.98 18.71 4.65
CA ASN A 139 -22.72 19.15 3.46
C ASN A 139 -24.15 18.60 3.46
N GLY A 140 -25.13 19.47 3.72
CA GLY A 140 -26.55 19.13 3.74
C GLY A 140 -27.13 18.69 2.38
N ASN A 141 -26.48 19.04 1.27
CA ASN A 141 -26.97 18.74 -0.09
C ASN A 141 -26.40 17.42 -0.64
N ALA A 142 -25.53 16.73 0.09
CA ALA A 142 -24.96 15.47 -0.36
C ALA A 142 -25.96 14.32 -0.19
N GLY A 143 -26.25 13.59 -1.27
CA GLY A 143 -27.15 12.42 -1.22
C GLY A 143 -26.49 11.12 -0.76
N SER A 144 -25.17 11.10 -0.54
CA SER A 144 -24.44 9.87 -0.21
C SER A 144 -23.11 10.14 0.52
N PHE A 145 -22.90 9.46 1.65
CA PHE A 145 -21.78 9.68 2.58
C PHE A 145 -20.92 8.42 2.74
N GLY A 146 -19.61 8.60 2.97
CA GLY A 146 -18.71 7.46 3.24
C GLY A 146 -18.81 7.02 4.70
N ASP A 147 -18.60 7.98 5.59
CA ASP A 147 -18.57 7.88 7.04
C ASP A 147 -18.86 9.25 7.67
N VAL A 148 -18.98 9.26 9.00
CA VAL A 148 -19.19 10.43 9.83
C VAL A 148 -17.88 10.73 10.55
N ASP A 149 -17.22 11.82 10.17
CA ASP A 149 -15.97 12.27 10.77
C ASP A 149 -16.27 13.26 11.91
N ILE A 150 -15.84 12.92 13.12
CA ILE A 150 -15.95 13.81 14.28
C ILE A 150 -14.59 14.14 14.88
N ALA A 151 -14.44 15.36 15.35
CA ALA A 151 -13.34 15.79 16.20
C ALA A 151 -13.82 15.88 17.64
N TYR A 152 -13.06 15.32 18.58
CA TYR A 152 -13.36 15.36 20.00
C TYR A 152 -12.34 16.22 20.75
N ASP A 153 -12.81 16.84 21.83
CA ASP A 153 -11.98 17.38 22.90
C ASP A 153 -12.43 16.74 24.23
N LEU A 154 -11.48 16.23 25.00
CA LEU A 154 -11.72 15.61 26.30
C LEU A 154 -11.10 16.48 27.40
N GLY A 155 -11.85 16.65 28.49
CA GLY A 155 -11.34 17.22 29.73
C GLY A 155 -11.10 16.12 30.77
N ARG A 156 -10.12 16.34 31.65
CA ARG A 156 -9.89 15.47 32.82
C ARG A 156 -10.88 15.85 33.91
N ARG A 157 -11.60 14.87 34.43
CA ARG A 157 -12.41 15.08 35.64
C ARG A 157 -11.48 15.34 36.82
N LYS A 158 -11.99 16.11 37.77
CA LYS A 158 -11.35 16.24 39.07
C LYS A 158 -11.26 14.85 39.70
N ARG A 159 -10.04 14.48 40.06
CA ARG A 159 -9.72 13.19 40.63
C ARG A 159 -10.36 13.06 42.03
N PRO A 160 -11.00 11.93 42.32
CA PRO A 160 -11.50 11.65 43.66
C PRO A 160 -10.35 11.59 44.68
N PRO A 161 -10.54 12.09 45.92
CA PRO A 161 -9.48 12.16 46.94
C PRO A 161 -8.84 10.82 47.32
N GLU A 162 -9.56 9.70 47.11
CA GLU A 162 -9.08 8.36 47.41
C GLU A 162 -7.91 7.90 46.54
N TYR A 163 -7.71 8.52 45.37
CA TYR A 163 -6.61 8.18 44.45
C TYR A 163 -5.40 9.08 44.70
N LYS A 164 -4.21 8.49 44.92
CA LYS A 164 -2.96 9.26 45.15
C LYS A 164 -2.45 9.93 43.88
N GLY A 165 -2.71 9.33 42.73
CA GLY A 165 -2.40 9.89 41.42
C GLY A 165 -3.46 9.56 40.36
N TRP A 166 -3.35 10.23 39.23
CA TRP A 166 -4.20 9.99 38.06
C TRP A 166 -4.06 8.54 37.55
N HIS A 167 -2.84 7.99 37.62
CA HIS A 167 -2.54 6.62 37.22
C HIS A 167 -3.30 5.58 38.06
N ASP A 168 -3.45 5.80 39.36
CA ASP A 168 -4.17 4.88 40.24
C ASP A 168 -5.64 4.78 39.84
N TRP A 169 -6.26 5.92 39.50
CA TRP A 169 -7.65 5.95 39.03
C TRP A 169 -7.80 5.25 37.67
N SER A 170 -6.88 5.50 36.73
CA SER A 170 -6.85 4.81 35.43
C SER A 170 -6.69 3.29 35.58
N ARG A 171 -5.83 2.85 36.52
CA ARG A 171 -5.60 1.44 36.83
C ARG A 171 -6.85 0.78 37.40
N GLU A 172 -7.53 1.40 38.35
CA GLU A 172 -8.77 0.83 38.91
C GLU A 172 -9.85 0.67 37.83
N ARG A 173 -10.02 1.68 36.96
CA ARG A 173 -10.93 1.58 35.81
C ARG A 173 -10.60 0.40 34.89
N TRP A 174 -9.31 0.13 34.70
CA TRP A 174 -8.85 -0.99 33.91
C TRP A 174 -9.16 -2.35 34.58
N GLU A 175 -8.93 -2.46 35.90
CA GLU A 175 -9.22 -3.68 36.68
C GLU A 175 -10.71 -4.02 36.60
N LEU A 176 -11.56 -3.01 36.82
CA LEU A 176 -13.03 -3.15 36.74
C LEU A 176 -13.51 -3.56 35.34
N ALA A 177 -12.77 -3.23 34.28
CA ALA A 177 -13.09 -3.63 32.92
C ALA A 177 -12.68 -5.07 32.58
N GLY A 178 -12.13 -5.83 33.55
CA GLY A 178 -11.74 -7.24 33.38
C GLY A 178 -10.59 -7.43 32.39
N ARG A 179 -9.79 -6.39 32.16
CA ARG A 179 -8.59 -6.47 31.33
C ARG A 179 -7.46 -6.97 32.22
N SER A 180 -6.71 -7.96 31.77
CA SER A 180 -5.46 -8.42 32.40
C SER A 180 -4.39 -8.47 31.30
N ASN A 181 -3.16 -8.04 31.59
CA ASN A 181 -1.99 -8.06 30.67
C ASN A 181 -1.77 -6.85 29.73
N LEU A 182 -2.04 -5.61 30.14
CA LEU A 182 -1.58 -4.43 29.39
C LEU A 182 -0.18 -4.00 29.84
N ASN A 183 0.62 -3.45 28.92
CA ASN A 183 1.90 -2.83 29.26
C ASN A 183 1.69 -1.46 29.93
N PHE A 184 2.73 -0.93 30.58
CA PHE A 184 2.66 0.34 31.33
C PHE A 184 2.08 1.51 30.51
N LEU A 185 2.40 1.62 29.21
CA LEU A 185 1.87 2.68 28.35
C LEU A 185 0.36 2.52 28.13
N GLN A 186 -0.10 1.30 27.91
CA GLN A 186 -1.53 1.02 27.75
C GLN A 186 -2.32 1.31 29.02
N GLU A 187 -1.73 1.06 30.20
CA GLU A 187 -2.31 1.42 31.50
C GLU A 187 -2.40 2.95 31.68
N LEU A 188 -1.33 3.66 31.32
CA LEU A 188 -1.22 5.11 31.39
C LEU A 188 -2.31 5.83 30.56
N TYR A 189 -2.60 5.33 29.37
CA TYR A 189 -3.59 5.91 28.45
C TYR A 189 -4.98 5.27 28.54
N TYR A 190 -5.17 4.26 29.40
CA TYR A 190 -6.40 3.46 29.42
C TYR A 190 -7.65 4.31 29.63
N ALA A 191 -7.65 5.21 30.62
CA ALA A 191 -8.84 5.99 30.93
C ALA A 191 -9.27 6.93 29.80
N GLU A 192 -8.34 7.46 29.00
CA GLU A 192 -8.69 8.20 27.78
C GLU A 192 -9.28 7.24 26.75
N HIS A 193 -8.61 6.11 26.52
CA HIS A 193 -9.07 5.08 25.59
C HIS A 193 -10.45 4.51 25.94
N GLU A 194 -10.79 4.38 27.22
CA GLU A 194 -12.10 3.92 27.69
C GLU A 194 -13.20 4.86 27.17
N VAL A 195 -13.05 6.17 27.38
CA VAL A 195 -14.00 7.17 26.88
C VAL A 195 -14.10 7.15 25.36
N LEU A 196 -12.98 7.00 24.66
CA LEU A 196 -12.98 6.89 23.19
C LEU A 196 -13.68 5.62 22.69
N GLN A 197 -13.53 4.50 23.39
CA GLN A 197 -14.24 3.26 23.06
C GLN A 197 -15.75 3.40 23.28
N LEU A 198 -16.17 4.02 24.39
CA LEU A 198 -17.57 4.33 24.66
C LEU A 198 -18.14 5.27 23.60
N LEU A 199 -17.41 6.33 23.24
CA LEU A 199 -17.83 7.29 22.23
C LEU A 199 -18.00 6.64 20.85
N LYS A 200 -17.02 5.83 20.44
CA LYS A 200 -16.99 5.11 19.16
C LYS A 200 -18.04 4.00 19.08
N ALA A 201 -18.33 3.33 20.20
CA ALA A 201 -19.31 2.24 20.31
C ALA A 201 -19.19 1.16 19.22
N ARG A 202 -17.97 0.87 18.77
CA ARG A 202 -17.65 -0.04 17.65
C ARG A 202 -18.39 0.28 16.32
N ASN A 203 -18.89 1.51 16.16
CA ASN A 203 -19.57 1.92 14.95
C ASN A 203 -18.54 2.13 13.82
N GLN A 204 -18.58 1.26 12.80
CA GLN A 204 -17.66 1.31 11.66
C GLN A 204 -17.77 2.59 10.82
N TYR A 205 -18.96 3.22 10.81
CA TYR A 205 -19.24 4.46 10.08
C TYR A 205 -18.88 5.72 10.87
N LEU A 206 -18.39 5.59 12.10
CA LEU A 206 -17.94 6.71 12.92
C LEU A 206 -16.40 6.73 12.95
N SER A 207 -15.84 7.85 12.50
CA SER A 207 -14.41 8.15 12.52
C SER A 207 -14.20 9.21 13.59
N VAL A 208 -13.32 8.91 14.55
CA VAL A 208 -13.11 9.69 15.77
C VAL A 208 -11.69 10.22 15.75
N HIS A 209 -11.56 11.53 15.68
CA HIS A 209 -10.30 12.26 15.53
C HIS A 209 -10.09 13.19 16.72
N ASN A 210 -8.84 13.38 17.13
CA ASN A 210 -8.56 14.40 18.13
C ASN A 210 -8.73 15.80 17.52
N PHE A 211 -8.76 16.81 18.37
CA PHE A 211 -8.93 18.19 17.91
C PHE A 211 -7.72 18.73 17.12
N ASP A 212 -6.51 18.26 17.44
CA ASP A 212 -5.28 18.64 16.74
C ASP A 212 -5.30 18.20 15.26
N ASP A 213 -5.89 17.04 14.94
CA ASP A 213 -6.07 16.55 13.57
C ASP A 213 -6.95 17.51 12.76
N LEU A 214 -8.06 17.98 13.35
CA LEU A 214 -8.98 18.90 12.70
C LEU A 214 -8.29 20.24 12.37
N VAL A 215 -7.58 20.81 13.34
CA VAL A 215 -6.87 22.08 13.18
C VAL A 215 -5.72 21.94 12.19
N GLY A 216 -4.95 20.85 12.28
CA GLY A 216 -3.82 20.60 11.39
C GLY A 216 -4.21 20.38 9.93
N ILE A 217 -5.43 19.89 9.66
CA ILE A 217 -5.96 19.76 8.30
C ILE A 217 -6.59 21.07 7.80
N GLY A 218 -6.94 21.99 8.70
CA GLY A 218 -7.63 23.24 8.35
C GLY A 218 -9.04 23.03 7.79
N ALA A 219 -9.70 21.93 8.18
CA ALA A 219 -11.03 21.61 7.64
C ALA A 219 -12.14 22.41 8.34
N ASP A 220 -13.15 22.81 7.55
CA ASP A 220 -14.38 23.37 8.08
C ASP A 220 -15.10 22.37 8.99
N SER A 221 -15.67 22.87 10.09
CA SER A 221 -16.35 22.05 11.07
C SER A 221 -17.59 22.73 11.65
N VAL A 222 -18.56 21.92 12.05
CA VAL A 222 -19.79 22.33 12.73
C VAL A 222 -19.75 21.80 14.15
N ARG A 223 -19.93 22.66 15.15
CA ARG A 223 -20.00 22.25 16.55
C ARG A 223 -21.33 21.54 16.81
N LEU A 224 -21.27 20.30 17.27
CA LEU A 224 -22.44 19.50 17.64
C LEU A 224 -22.73 19.54 19.14
N PHE A 225 -21.68 19.65 19.96
CA PHE A 225 -21.79 19.65 21.42
C PHE A 225 -20.66 20.46 22.03
N ILE A 226 -20.97 21.20 23.08
CA ILE A 226 -19.99 21.74 24.03
C ILE A 226 -20.56 21.63 25.44
N LEU A 227 -19.70 21.25 26.39
CA LEU A 227 -20.08 21.17 27.79
C LEU A 227 -20.34 22.58 28.33
N PRO A 228 -21.51 22.83 28.94
CA PRO A 228 -21.75 24.04 29.73
C PRO A 228 -20.70 24.25 30.82
N GLU A 229 -20.24 25.49 30.99
CA GLU A 229 -19.25 25.82 32.02
C GLU A 229 -19.77 25.44 33.43
N GLY A 230 -18.89 24.84 34.23
CA GLY A 230 -19.21 24.47 35.61
C GLY A 230 -20.08 23.23 35.79
N GLN A 231 -20.56 22.57 34.72
CA GLN A 231 -21.38 21.35 34.86
C GLN A 231 -20.58 20.16 35.41
N ILE A 232 -19.28 20.09 35.12
CA ILE A 232 -18.37 19.03 35.60
C ILE A 232 -17.14 19.70 36.21
N GLU A 233 -16.78 19.28 37.42
CA GLU A 233 -15.51 19.65 38.04
C GLU A 233 -14.36 18.98 37.30
N SER A 234 -13.43 19.80 36.80
CA SER A 234 -12.23 19.35 36.10
C SER A 234 -11.00 19.45 36.99
N GLU A 235 -10.00 18.60 36.74
CA GLU A 235 -8.73 18.61 37.50
C GLU A 235 -8.03 19.97 37.36
N ASP A 236 -8.05 20.54 36.16
CA ASP A 236 -7.39 21.81 35.86
C ASP A 236 -8.28 23.04 36.17
N GLY A 237 -9.50 22.82 36.70
CA GLY A 237 -10.47 23.89 36.98
C GLY A 237 -11.03 24.60 35.73
N VAL A 238 -10.81 24.03 34.54
CA VAL A 238 -11.23 24.59 33.25
C VAL A 238 -12.06 23.59 32.46
N SER A 239 -13.25 23.99 32.01
CA SER A 239 -14.15 23.22 31.16
C SER A 239 -14.92 24.11 30.19
N GLY A 240 -15.67 23.50 29.26
CA GLY A 240 -16.53 24.20 28.30
C GLY A 240 -15.77 25.11 27.33
N GLU A 241 -16.28 26.32 27.14
CA GLU A 241 -15.74 27.30 26.19
C GLU A 241 -14.33 27.77 26.56
N ARG A 242 -13.99 27.81 27.85
CA ARG A 242 -12.64 28.16 28.29
C ARG A 242 -11.62 27.10 27.87
N LEU A 243 -11.95 25.82 28.07
CA LEU A 243 -11.10 24.71 27.63
C LEU A 243 -10.94 24.69 26.11
N HIS A 244 -12.06 24.90 25.38
CA HIS A 244 -12.05 25.01 23.93
C HIS A 244 -11.07 26.09 23.43
N ARG A 245 -11.16 27.31 23.97
CA ARG A 245 -10.28 28.43 23.56
C ARG A 245 -8.81 28.11 23.78
N MET A 246 -8.46 27.52 24.92
CA MET A 246 -7.09 27.11 25.23
C MET A 246 -6.59 26.06 24.23
N ARG A 247 -7.39 25.03 23.95
CA ARG A 247 -7.06 23.97 22.99
C ARG A 247 -6.87 24.50 21.58
N MET A 248 -7.75 25.39 21.11
CA MET A 248 -7.65 26.02 19.80
C MET A 248 -6.36 26.84 19.64
N ALA A 249 -5.99 27.61 20.67
CA ALA A 249 -4.76 28.39 20.64
C ALA A 249 -3.52 27.47 20.55
N SER A 250 -3.44 26.44 21.39
CA SER A 250 -2.32 25.49 21.37
C SER A 250 -2.23 24.68 20.08
N ALA A 251 -3.38 24.25 19.53
CA ALA A 251 -3.41 23.49 18.28
C ALA A 251 -2.93 24.33 17.09
N ARG A 252 -3.32 25.62 17.02
CA ARG A 252 -2.85 26.55 15.98
C ARG A 252 -1.34 26.77 16.06
N GLU A 253 -0.82 27.03 17.26
CA GLU A 253 0.62 27.20 17.48
C GLU A 253 1.43 25.97 17.02
N ARG A 254 0.93 24.76 17.28
CA ARG A 254 1.57 23.52 16.81
C ARG A 254 1.49 23.36 15.30
N ALA A 255 0.36 23.70 14.68
CA ALA A 255 0.18 23.63 13.23
C ALA A 255 1.16 24.57 12.51
N GLU A 256 1.28 25.81 12.98
CA GLU A 256 2.22 26.82 12.44
C GLU A 256 3.68 26.36 12.54
N LYS A 257 4.08 25.78 13.69
CA LYS A 257 5.43 25.20 13.87
C LYS A 257 5.71 24.06 12.89
N LYS A 258 4.71 23.23 12.59
CA LYS A 258 4.84 22.10 11.66
C LYS A 258 4.98 22.55 10.21
N GLU A 259 4.25 23.59 9.81
CA GLU A 259 4.33 24.18 8.46
C GLU A 259 5.72 24.76 8.18
N GLN A 260 6.27 25.54 9.12
CA GLN A 260 7.62 26.12 9.03
C GLN A 260 8.74 25.06 8.90
N GLN A 261 8.51 23.85 9.43
CA GLN A 261 9.45 22.73 9.32
C GLN A 261 9.33 21.98 7.98
N GLY A 262 8.15 21.99 7.35
CA GLY A 262 7.89 21.36 6.06
C GLY A 262 8.49 22.11 4.87
N ASP A 263 8.47 23.44 4.89
CA ASP A 263 8.97 24.26 3.77
C ASP A 263 10.48 24.18 3.58
N LYS A 264 11.24 23.92 4.65
CA LYS A 264 12.70 23.67 4.56
C LYS A 264 13.04 22.38 3.79
N LYS A 265 12.08 21.47 3.60
CA LYS A 265 12.31 20.11 3.05
C LYS A 265 11.97 19.98 1.55
N LYS A 266 11.26 20.95 0.96
CA LYS A 266 10.77 20.90 -0.44
C LYS A 266 11.78 21.35 -1.50
N LEU A 267 12.92 21.94 -1.12
CA LEU A 267 13.84 22.59 -2.05
C LEU A 267 14.94 21.65 -2.59
N VAL A 268 14.61 20.44 -3.06
CA VAL A 268 15.55 19.60 -3.81
C VAL A 268 14.80 18.81 -4.87
N THR A 269 14.79 19.32 -6.10
CA THR A 269 14.42 18.55 -7.29
C THR A 269 15.55 18.65 -8.29
N VAL A 270 16.13 17.49 -8.64
CA VAL A 270 17.17 17.38 -9.67
C VAL A 270 16.77 16.30 -10.66
N THR A 271 16.93 16.65 -11.93
CA THR A 271 16.77 15.86 -13.15
C THR A 271 17.72 14.65 -13.18
N THR A 272 17.21 13.50 -13.61
CA THR A 272 17.94 12.23 -13.69
C THR A 272 18.38 11.95 -15.12
N GLU A 273 19.67 12.15 -15.42
CA GLU A 273 20.30 11.51 -16.58
C GLU A 273 20.60 10.04 -16.24
N ARG A 274 20.31 9.12 -17.16
CA ARG A 274 20.40 7.66 -16.94
C ARG A 274 21.80 7.15 -17.31
N SER A 275 22.48 6.51 -16.37
CA SER A 275 23.77 5.83 -16.59
C SER A 275 23.61 4.52 -17.40
N PRO A 276 24.59 4.13 -18.25
CA PRO A 276 24.59 2.86 -18.99
C PRO A 276 24.40 1.62 -18.09
N GLU A 277 24.94 1.63 -16.87
CA GLU A 277 24.77 0.52 -15.91
C GLU A 277 23.32 0.41 -15.41
N GLN A 278 22.63 1.54 -15.26
CA GLN A 278 21.22 1.56 -14.85
C GLN A 278 20.33 0.97 -15.94
N ILE A 279 20.59 1.29 -17.21
CA ILE A 279 19.86 0.74 -18.36
C ILE A 279 20.03 -0.79 -18.44
N LYS A 280 21.27 -1.30 -18.27
CA LYS A 280 21.53 -2.75 -18.21
C LYS A 280 20.74 -3.45 -17.11
N ARG A 281 20.75 -2.90 -15.88
CA ARG A 281 20.02 -3.48 -14.74
C ARG A 281 18.50 -3.43 -14.94
N GLN A 282 17.96 -2.36 -15.50
CA GLN A 282 16.54 -2.23 -15.82
C GLN A 282 16.08 -3.29 -16.83
N MET A 283 16.90 -3.54 -17.86
CA MET A 283 16.65 -4.61 -18.82
C MET A 283 16.63 -5.98 -18.14
N ILE A 284 17.65 -6.34 -17.34
CA ILE A 284 17.69 -7.62 -16.61
C ILE A 284 16.44 -7.80 -15.74
N THR A 285 16.09 -6.77 -14.96
CA THR A 285 14.91 -6.78 -14.09
C THR A 285 13.62 -7.00 -14.89
N ALA A 286 13.51 -6.40 -16.08
CA ALA A 286 12.34 -6.57 -16.93
C ALA A 286 12.22 -7.96 -17.54
N VAL A 287 13.34 -8.57 -17.93
CA VAL A 287 13.36 -9.97 -18.41
C VAL A 287 12.98 -10.93 -17.28
N GLN A 288 13.55 -10.75 -16.08
CA GLN A 288 13.18 -11.54 -14.89
C GLN A 288 11.70 -11.40 -14.54
N SER A 289 11.17 -10.18 -14.63
CA SER A 289 9.76 -9.93 -14.33
C SER A 289 8.83 -10.55 -15.36
N LEU A 290 9.18 -10.49 -16.66
CA LEU A 290 8.45 -11.18 -17.72
C LEU A 290 8.44 -12.70 -17.49
N ALA A 291 9.58 -13.29 -17.11
CA ALA A 291 9.66 -14.72 -16.79
C ALA A 291 8.73 -15.09 -15.63
N PHE A 292 8.75 -14.31 -14.55
CA PHE A 292 7.85 -14.50 -13.41
C PHE A 292 6.38 -14.44 -13.82
N ASP A 293 6.00 -13.42 -14.60
CA ASP A 293 4.60 -13.23 -15.02
C ASP A 293 4.12 -14.32 -15.99
N LEU A 294 5.01 -14.83 -16.84
CA LEU A 294 4.75 -15.97 -17.71
C LEU A 294 4.48 -17.24 -16.90
N ILE A 295 5.33 -17.56 -15.91
CA ILE A 295 5.13 -18.72 -15.03
C ILE A 295 3.81 -18.59 -14.29
N ARG A 296 3.52 -17.41 -13.72
CA ARG A 296 2.28 -17.19 -12.98
C ARG A 296 1.04 -17.30 -13.85
N ALA A 297 1.11 -16.91 -15.13
CA ALA A 297 0.02 -17.06 -16.08
C ALA A 297 -0.29 -18.53 -16.45
N ILE A 298 0.63 -19.47 -16.16
CA ILE A 298 0.40 -20.91 -16.33
C ILE A 298 -0.45 -21.46 -15.18
N ASP A 299 -0.13 -21.05 -13.95
CA ASP A 299 -0.75 -21.59 -12.73
C ASP A 299 -2.04 -20.87 -12.32
N GLU A 300 -2.13 -19.57 -12.62
CA GLU A 300 -3.27 -18.73 -12.31
C GLU A 300 -3.74 -18.01 -13.58
N PRO A 301 -5.04 -17.68 -13.73
CA PRO A 301 -5.48 -16.68 -14.68
C PRO A 301 -4.96 -15.32 -14.22
N SER A 302 -3.66 -15.07 -14.44
CA SER A 302 -3.03 -13.78 -14.21
C SER A 302 -3.82 -12.71 -14.98
N PRO A 303 -3.98 -11.47 -14.45
CA PRO A 303 -4.64 -10.41 -15.20
C PRO A 303 -3.92 -10.23 -16.54
N SER A 304 -4.63 -10.43 -17.65
CA SER A 304 -4.05 -10.36 -19.01
C SER A 304 -3.28 -9.06 -19.26
N GLU A 305 -3.66 -8.00 -18.56
CA GLU A 305 -3.01 -6.68 -18.60
C GLU A 305 -1.60 -6.67 -17.99
N ALA A 306 -1.36 -7.37 -16.87
CA ALA A 306 -0.05 -7.37 -16.22
C ALA A 306 1.01 -8.06 -17.08
N LEU A 307 0.66 -9.21 -17.68
CA LEU A 307 1.53 -9.92 -18.60
C LEU A 307 1.81 -9.09 -19.87
N ALA A 308 0.77 -8.47 -20.44
CA ALA A 308 0.93 -7.58 -21.61
C ALA A 308 1.88 -6.41 -21.31
N GLN A 309 1.74 -5.79 -20.12
CA GLN A 309 2.61 -4.71 -19.69
C GLN A 309 4.06 -5.18 -19.51
N SER A 310 4.28 -6.35 -18.90
CA SER A 310 5.62 -6.91 -18.74
C SER A 310 6.29 -7.24 -20.09
N ILE A 311 5.53 -7.72 -21.07
CA ILE A 311 6.03 -7.92 -22.45
C ILE A 311 6.47 -6.57 -23.06
N ALA A 312 5.63 -5.55 -22.97
CA ALA A 312 5.91 -4.23 -23.53
C ALA A 312 7.14 -3.58 -22.88
N VAL A 313 7.24 -3.64 -21.53
CA VAL A 313 8.35 -3.09 -20.76
C VAL A 313 9.66 -3.84 -21.05
N ALA A 314 9.62 -5.17 -21.12
CA ALA A 314 10.80 -5.96 -21.48
C ALA A 314 11.28 -5.62 -22.89
N HIS A 315 10.38 -5.53 -23.87
CA HIS A 315 10.71 -5.17 -25.23
C HIS A 315 11.37 -3.78 -25.32
N GLN A 316 10.78 -2.77 -24.67
CA GLN A 316 11.34 -1.42 -24.69
C GLN A 316 12.71 -1.35 -24.01
N ARG A 317 12.89 -1.98 -22.85
CA ARG A 317 14.17 -1.95 -22.13
C ARG A 317 15.28 -2.73 -22.83
N ILE A 318 14.93 -3.80 -23.56
CA ILE A 318 15.88 -4.49 -24.46
C ILE A 318 16.30 -3.56 -25.59
N LYS A 319 15.37 -2.80 -26.18
CA LYS A 319 15.67 -1.81 -27.22
C LYS A 319 16.59 -0.70 -26.69
N ASP A 320 16.25 -0.10 -25.55
CA ASP A 320 17.06 0.95 -24.90
C ASP A 320 18.48 0.46 -24.61
N TYR A 321 18.63 -0.79 -24.16
CA TYR A 321 19.95 -1.41 -23.94
C TYR A 321 20.73 -1.63 -25.24
N ARG A 322 20.08 -2.04 -26.32
CA ARG A 322 20.72 -2.23 -27.64
C ARG A 322 21.21 -0.91 -28.25
N GLU A 323 20.53 0.20 -27.97
CA GLU A 323 20.89 1.53 -28.46
C GLU A 323 22.15 2.11 -27.80
N LEU A 324 22.60 1.55 -26.67
CA LEU A 324 23.77 2.04 -25.93
C LEU A 324 25.11 1.96 -26.69
N LYS A 325 25.18 1.30 -27.86
CA LYS A 325 26.41 1.15 -28.69
C LYS A 325 27.66 0.72 -27.90
N VAL A 326 27.51 0.05 -26.76
CA VAL A 326 28.65 -0.47 -25.97
C VAL A 326 29.03 -1.83 -26.56
N PRO A 327 30.31 -2.07 -26.91
CA PRO A 327 30.76 -3.38 -27.35
C PRO A 327 30.77 -4.31 -26.14
N VAL A 328 29.68 -5.06 -25.93
CA VAL A 328 29.64 -6.13 -24.95
C VAL A 328 29.11 -7.37 -25.64
N HIS A 329 29.90 -8.44 -25.57
CA HIS A 329 29.50 -9.81 -25.88
C HIS A 329 28.19 -10.07 -25.14
N ILE A 330 27.06 -10.17 -25.85
CA ILE A 330 25.75 -10.44 -25.26
C ILE A 330 25.84 -11.87 -24.74
N PRO A 331 26.04 -12.14 -23.43
CA PRO A 331 25.76 -13.46 -22.93
C PRO A 331 24.26 -13.62 -23.12
N ASP A 332 23.82 -14.81 -23.46
CA ASP A 332 22.43 -15.07 -23.80
C ASP A 332 21.61 -14.96 -22.50
N ILE A 333 21.26 -13.73 -22.08
CA ILE A 333 20.75 -13.41 -20.75
C ILE A 333 19.44 -14.15 -20.46
N LEU A 334 18.65 -14.46 -21.49
CA LEU A 334 17.49 -15.35 -21.35
C LEU A 334 17.91 -16.77 -20.93
N ARG A 335 19.00 -17.29 -21.50
CA ARG A 335 19.61 -18.60 -21.22
C ARG A 335 20.13 -18.64 -19.78
N ASP A 336 20.89 -17.62 -19.36
CA ASP A 336 21.44 -17.50 -18.01
C ASP A 336 20.36 -17.24 -16.94
N THR A 337 19.37 -16.39 -17.25
CA THR A 337 18.32 -15.96 -16.29
C THR A 337 17.23 -17.00 -16.12
N LEU A 338 16.89 -17.74 -17.19
CA LEU A 338 15.88 -18.80 -17.12
C LEU A 338 16.49 -20.16 -16.75
N SER A 339 17.82 -20.27 -16.63
CA SER A 339 18.53 -21.55 -16.53
C SER A 339 18.06 -22.56 -17.58
N ILE A 340 17.78 -22.08 -18.80
CA ILE A 340 17.36 -22.93 -19.91
C ILE A 340 18.61 -23.25 -20.71
N ASP A 341 19.11 -24.49 -20.56
CA ASP A 341 20.07 -25.06 -21.49
C ASP A 341 19.40 -25.22 -22.86
N ILE A 342 19.57 -24.24 -23.75
CA ILE A 342 19.21 -24.42 -25.15
C ILE A 342 20.19 -25.45 -25.73
N ILE A 343 19.72 -26.66 -26.02
CA ILE A 343 20.42 -27.62 -26.84
C ILE A 343 20.52 -27.00 -28.25
N GLU A 344 21.73 -26.66 -28.70
CA GLU A 344 21.96 -26.20 -30.07
C GLU A 344 21.69 -27.36 -31.04
N GLN A 345 20.52 -27.35 -31.69
CA GLN A 345 20.31 -28.17 -32.88
C GLN A 345 20.99 -27.49 -34.09
N LYS A 346 22.11 -28.07 -34.54
CA LYS A 346 22.52 -27.96 -35.94
C LYS A 346 21.55 -28.81 -36.78
N SER A 347 20.48 -28.21 -37.28
CA SER A 347 19.66 -28.83 -38.32
C SER A 347 19.86 -28.12 -39.66
N GLU A 348 19.97 -28.92 -40.73
CA GLU A 348 19.91 -28.44 -42.10
C GLU A 348 18.52 -27.82 -42.40
N ARG A 349 18.48 -26.98 -43.43
CA ARG A 349 17.57 -25.82 -43.53
C ARG A 349 16.06 -26.07 -43.57
N ASP A 350 15.54 -27.29 -43.69
CA ASP A 350 14.09 -27.48 -43.89
C ASP A 350 13.51 -28.76 -43.28
N THR A 351 13.92 -29.16 -42.07
CA THR A 351 13.22 -30.27 -41.37
C THR A 351 13.19 -30.07 -39.86
N PHE A 352 12.00 -29.84 -39.31
CA PHE A 352 11.74 -29.92 -37.87
C PHE A 352 11.42 -31.37 -37.49
N VAL A 353 12.23 -31.98 -36.62
CA VAL A 353 11.99 -33.35 -36.11
C VAL A 353 11.85 -33.27 -34.59
N PHE A 354 10.72 -33.75 -34.06
CA PHE A 354 10.44 -33.83 -32.62
C PHE A 354 11.32 -34.90 -31.95
N SER A 355 11.88 -34.57 -30.78
CA SER A 355 12.93 -35.35 -30.11
C SER A 355 12.44 -36.39 -29.10
N GLU A 356 11.14 -36.71 -29.05
CA GLU A 356 10.64 -37.78 -28.17
C GLU A 356 10.82 -39.20 -28.77
N ASP A 357 10.95 -39.33 -30.09
CA ASP A 357 11.09 -40.64 -30.74
C ASP A 357 12.53 -41.17 -30.81
N ARG A 358 13.55 -40.32 -30.59
CA ARG A 358 14.95 -40.76 -30.72
C ARG A 358 15.58 -41.30 -29.43
N GLU A 359 15.15 -40.83 -28.26
CA GLU A 359 15.72 -41.25 -26.96
C GLU A 359 14.87 -42.28 -26.18
N ARG A 360 13.69 -42.66 -26.68
CA ARG A 360 13.06 -43.96 -26.30
C ARG A 360 13.83 -45.16 -26.88
N MET A 361 14.63 -44.98 -27.92
CA MET A 361 15.15 -46.11 -28.72
C MET A 361 16.65 -46.39 -28.55
N ALA A 362 17.43 -45.48 -27.96
CA ALA A 362 18.89 -45.60 -27.95
C ALA A 362 19.50 -46.05 -26.61
N GLN A 363 18.70 -46.62 -25.71
CA GLN A 363 19.20 -47.56 -24.70
C GLN A 363 20.02 -46.91 -23.59
N ASP A 364 19.31 -46.56 -22.53
CA ASP A 364 19.82 -46.82 -21.20
C ASP A 364 18.74 -47.69 -20.50
N GLY A 365 19.08 -48.75 -19.77
CA GLY A 365 20.29 -48.75 -18.97
C GLY A 365 20.37 -47.48 -18.13
N THR A 366 19.22 -46.84 -17.84
CA THR A 366 19.13 -45.51 -17.27
C THR A 366 19.51 -45.59 -15.80
N ASP A 367 20.59 -44.90 -15.45
CA ASP A 367 20.88 -44.53 -14.07
C ASP A 367 19.94 -43.40 -13.62
N LYS A 368 19.41 -43.56 -12.41
CA LYS A 368 18.09 -43.12 -11.96
C LYS A 368 18.00 -41.65 -11.53
N ALA A 369 19.11 -40.91 -11.48
CA ALA A 369 19.13 -39.54 -10.95
C ALA A 369 18.91 -38.43 -12.00
N ALA A 370 19.31 -38.65 -13.25
CA ALA A 370 19.08 -37.68 -14.35
C ALA A 370 17.63 -37.72 -14.89
N ALA A 371 16.96 -38.86 -14.79
CA ALA A 371 15.56 -39.05 -15.21
C ALA A 371 14.57 -38.24 -14.34
N ALA A 372 14.88 -38.04 -13.06
CA ALA A 372 14.03 -37.26 -12.15
C ALA A 372 14.06 -35.75 -12.44
N HIS A 373 15.17 -35.22 -12.97
CA HIS A 373 15.27 -33.81 -13.37
C HIS A 373 14.61 -33.55 -14.74
N LYS A 374 14.68 -34.52 -15.66
CA LYS A 374 13.99 -34.49 -16.97
C LYS A 374 12.46 -34.51 -16.82
N GLN A 375 11.91 -35.22 -15.82
CA GLN A 375 10.45 -35.30 -15.60
C GLN A 375 9.80 -33.99 -15.16
N VAL A 376 10.50 -33.10 -14.44
CA VAL A 376 9.94 -31.82 -13.99
C VAL A 376 9.91 -30.81 -15.16
N THR A 377 10.96 -30.79 -15.99
CA THR A 377 11.03 -29.89 -17.16
C THR A 377 10.09 -30.34 -18.30
N HIS A 378 9.93 -31.65 -18.49
CA HIS A 378 9.02 -32.20 -19.49
C HIS A 378 7.54 -31.99 -19.12
N ALA A 379 7.17 -32.15 -17.85
CA ALA A 379 5.79 -31.91 -17.40
C ALA A 379 5.34 -30.45 -17.54
N VAL A 380 6.27 -29.49 -17.43
CA VAL A 380 6.01 -28.06 -17.62
C VAL A 380 5.83 -27.74 -19.11
N LEU A 381 6.67 -28.30 -19.99
CA LEU A 381 6.59 -28.08 -21.44
C LEU A 381 5.42 -28.83 -22.11
N GLU A 382 5.12 -30.05 -21.68
CA GLU A 382 4.02 -30.87 -22.20
C GLU A 382 2.64 -30.30 -21.81
N ARG A 383 2.53 -29.63 -20.64
CA ARG A 383 1.32 -28.86 -20.28
C ARG A 383 1.17 -27.55 -21.06
N LEU A 384 2.28 -26.90 -21.42
CA LEU A 384 2.29 -25.68 -22.23
C LEU A 384 1.83 -25.96 -23.68
N THR A 385 2.16 -27.12 -24.24
CA THR A 385 1.75 -27.54 -25.60
C THR A 385 0.34 -28.13 -25.65
N HIS A 386 -0.10 -28.91 -24.65
CA HIS A 386 -1.42 -29.55 -24.70
C HIS A 386 -2.62 -28.60 -24.52
N ARG A 387 -2.45 -27.43 -23.86
CA ARG A 387 -3.53 -26.43 -23.70
C ARG A 387 -3.49 -25.28 -24.70
N SER A 388 -2.35 -25.02 -25.35
CA SER A 388 -2.28 -24.11 -26.50
C SER A 388 -2.96 -24.68 -27.75
N ALA A 389 -3.06 -26.02 -27.85
CA ALA A 389 -3.83 -26.69 -28.91
C ALA A 389 -5.37 -26.57 -28.76
N ILE A 390 -5.90 -26.23 -27.58
CA ILE A 390 -7.36 -26.13 -27.34
C ILE A 390 -7.90 -24.69 -27.48
N LYS A 391 -7.04 -23.68 -27.67
CA LYS A 391 -7.46 -22.30 -27.98
C LYS A 391 -6.80 -21.71 -29.23
N ALA A 392 -6.36 -22.55 -30.15
CA ALA A 392 -5.98 -22.15 -31.52
C ALA A 392 -7.20 -21.83 -32.41
N THR A 393 -8.19 -21.10 -31.88
CA THR A 393 -9.27 -20.53 -32.68
C THR A 393 -9.37 -19.01 -32.59
N ASN A 394 -8.57 -18.31 -31.76
CA ASN A 394 -8.45 -16.84 -31.88
C ASN A 394 -7.12 -16.31 -31.29
N GLY A 395 -6.20 -15.89 -32.18
CA GLY A 395 -5.15 -14.92 -31.87
C GLY A 395 -3.71 -15.45 -31.79
N LEU A 396 -3.02 -15.49 -32.93
CA LEU A 396 -1.56 -15.57 -33.07
C LEU A 396 -0.89 -14.51 -32.18
N TYR A 397 -0.02 -14.85 -31.22
CA TYR A 397 1.01 -13.88 -30.75
C TYR A 397 2.25 -14.49 -30.06
N ILE A 398 2.26 -15.77 -29.66
CA ILE A 398 3.38 -16.31 -28.86
C ILE A 398 4.45 -17.02 -29.71
N GLY A 399 4.05 -17.78 -30.75
CA GLY A 399 4.99 -18.49 -31.63
C GLY A 399 5.85 -17.58 -32.52
N ALA A 400 5.33 -16.42 -32.90
CA ALA A 400 6.07 -15.42 -33.67
C ALA A 400 7.18 -14.75 -32.85
N TRP A 401 7.03 -14.65 -31.52
CA TRP A 401 7.97 -13.95 -30.65
C TRP A 401 9.29 -14.72 -30.46
N PHE A 402 9.22 -16.05 -30.30
CA PHE A 402 10.42 -16.90 -30.26
C PHE A 402 11.12 -16.97 -31.63
N GLY A 403 10.37 -16.99 -32.74
CA GLY A 403 10.92 -16.99 -34.09
C GLY A 403 11.68 -15.69 -34.43
N ILE A 404 11.12 -14.52 -34.08
CA ILE A 404 11.74 -13.22 -34.34
C ILE A 404 13.04 -13.04 -33.54
N MET A 405 13.08 -13.48 -32.28
CA MET A 405 14.31 -13.42 -31.48
C MET A 405 15.44 -14.30 -32.03
N SER A 406 15.14 -15.47 -32.60
CA SER A 406 16.17 -16.33 -33.22
C SER A 406 16.66 -15.84 -34.59
N HIS A 407 15.81 -15.13 -35.34
CA HIS A 407 16.09 -14.76 -36.73
C HIS A 407 16.91 -13.46 -36.82
N GLU A 408 16.79 -12.56 -35.83
CA GLU A 408 17.60 -11.34 -35.74
C GLU A 408 18.97 -11.57 -35.09
N ALA A 409 19.09 -12.55 -34.18
CA ALA A 409 20.38 -12.97 -33.61
C ALA A 409 21.36 -13.48 -34.68
N ARG A 410 20.85 -14.13 -35.75
CA ARG A 410 21.68 -14.59 -36.89
C ARG A 410 22.12 -13.47 -37.83
N ARG A 411 21.45 -12.31 -37.84
CA ARG A 411 21.81 -11.18 -38.70
C ARG A 411 22.93 -10.30 -38.12
N ALA A 412 23.26 -10.45 -36.84
CA ALA A 412 24.33 -9.72 -36.17
C ALA A 412 25.69 -10.48 -36.14
N GLN A 413 25.73 -11.69 -36.71
CA GLN A 413 26.95 -12.53 -36.82
C GLN A 413 27.50 -12.63 -38.27
N LEU A 414 26.88 -11.92 -39.23
CA LEU A 414 27.42 -11.62 -40.56
C LEU A 414 27.65 -10.11 -40.64
#